data_AF-A0AAJ1D354-F1
#
_entry.id   AF-A0AAJ1D354-F1
#
_cell.length_a   1.000
_cell.length_b   1.000
_cell.length_c   1.000
_cell.angle_alpha   90.00
_cell.angle_beta   90.00
_cell.angle_gamma   90.00
#
_symmetry.space_group_name_H-M   'P 1'
#
loop_
_entity.id
_entity.type
_entity.pdbx_description
1 polymer ?
#
loop_
_entity_poly.entity_id
_entity_poly.type
_entity_poly.pdbx_seq_one_letter_code
_entity_poly.pdbx_strand_id
1 'polypeptide(L)'
;MSPDADNEQDAVQMYKTLRTLKEGVDFMVNQLTRGNYLTTSTFANNLIHLNRAFEPVQARMAVPGVMAVLLREDILLAADLLATGRAIAMMNNFLVCVTGQEEAGVPAGAKNKL
;
A
#
# COMPACT_ATOMS: atom_id res chain seq x y z
N MET A 1 18.76 -21.67 -20.86
CA MET A 1 17.35 -21.64 -20.41
C MET A 1 16.65 -20.54 -21.20
N SER A 2 15.35 -20.65 -21.46
CA SER A 2 14.61 -19.62 -22.21
C SER A 2 14.36 -18.43 -21.28
N PRO A 3 14.52 -17.18 -21.73
CA PRO A 3 14.23 -15.99 -20.93
C PRO A 3 12.80 -15.96 -20.35
N ASP A 4 11.85 -16.62 -21.00
CA ASP A 4 10.47 -16.74 -20.49
C ASP A 4 10.37 -17.68 -19.27
N ALA A 5 11.20 -18.72 -19.20
CA ALA A 5 11.22 -19.65 -18.08
C ALA A 5 11.88 -19.05 -16.83
N ASP A 6 12.93 -18.24 -17.04
CA ASP A 6 13.60 -17.51 -15.95
C ASP A 6 12.66 -16.44 -15.36
N ASN A 7 11.89 -15.74 -16.21
CA ASN A 7 10.88 -14.75 -15.78
C ASN A 7 9.72 -15.38 -14.98
N GLU A 8 9.27 -16.58 -15.33
CA GLU A 8 8.20 -17.26 -14.58
C GLU A 8 8.69 -17.77 -13.22
N GLN A 9 9.93 -18.26 -13.13
CA GLN A 9 10.55 -18.68 -11.86
C GLN A 9 10.76 -17.50 -10.90
N ASP A 10 11.20 -16.34 -11.41
CA ASP A 10 11.32 -15.11 -10.63
C ASP A 10 9.96 -14.63 -10.11
N ALA A 11 8.90 -14.70 -10.93
CA ALA A 11 7.55 -14.35 -10.51
C ALA A 11 7.03 -15.28 -9.40
N VAL A 12 7.30 -16.59 -9.48
CA VAL A 12 6.94 -17.57 -8.43
C VAL A 12 7.69 -17.30 -7.11
N GLN A 13 8.96 -16.91 -7.18
CA GLN A 13 9.73 -16.55 -5.98
C GLN A 13 9.26 -15.22 -5.37
N MET A 14 8.90 -14.24 -6.20
CA MET A 14 8.28 -12.99 -5.76
C MET A 14 6.91 -13.23 -5.10
N TYR A 15 6.11 -14.18 -5.61
CA TYR A 15 4.86 -14.61 -4.98
C TYR A 15 5.05 -15.11 -3.54
N LYS A 16 6.02 -16.00 -3.28
CA LYS A 16 6.27 -16.50 -1.92
C LYS A 16 6.62 -15.38 -0.95
N THR A 17 7.36 -14.39 -1.46
CA THR A 17 7.74 -13.20 -0.67
C THR A 17 6.54 -12.30 -0.38
N LEU A 18 5.58 -12.19 -1.31
CA LEU A 18 4.34 -11.43 -1.09
C LEU A 18 3.52 -11.99 0.08
N ARG A 19 3.46 -13.32 0.24
CA ARG A 19 2.73 -13.93 1.36
C ARG A 19 3.35 -13.56 2.71
N THR A 20 4.68 -13.62 2.84
CA THR A 20 5.38 -13.20 4.08
C THR A 20 5.20 -11.70 4.35
N LEU A 21 5.28 -10.85 3.33
CA LEU A 21 5.04 -9.42 3.51
C LEU A 21 3.60 -9.13 3.95
N LYS A 22 2.64 -9.91 3.45
CA LYS A 22 1.23 -9.77 3.81
C LYS A 22 0.98 -10.04 5.29
N GLU A 23 1.67 -10.99 5.91
CA GLU A 23 1.53 -11.24 7.35
C GLU A 23 1.89 -10.00 8.19
N GLY A 24 2.95 -9.28 7.80
CA GLY A 24 3.33 -8.01 8.45
C GLY A 24 2.30 -6.90 8.22
N VAL A 25 1.74 -6.81 7.02
CA VAL A 25 0.66 -5.88 6.68
C VAL A 25 -0.60 -6.19 7.49
N ASP A 26 -0.97 -7.46 7.62
CA ASP A 26 -2.16 -7.91 8.37
C ASP A 26 -2.08 -7.59 9.84
N PHE A 27 -0.90 -7.71 10.43
CA PHE A 27 -0.68 -7.27 11.79
C PHE A 27 -1.02 -5.78 11.95
N MET A 28 -0.54 -4.93 11.05
CA MET A 28 -0.78 -3.49 11.08
C MET A 28 -2.24 -3.11 10.80
N VAL A 29 -2.88 -3.77 9.83
CA VAL A 29 -4.32 -3.59 9.53
C VAL A 29 -5.17 -3.97 10.73
N ASN A 30 -4.86 -5.08 11.41
CA ASN A 30 -5.58 -5.48 12.61
C ASN A 30 -5.44 -4.47 13.75
N GLN A 31 -4.25 -3.89 13.95
CA GLN A 31 -4.08 -2.81 14.92
C GLN A 31 -4.93 -1.59 14.57
N LEU A 32 -4.96 -1.16 13.31
CA LEU A 32 -5.75 -0.02 12.84
C LEU A 32 -7.27 -0.25 12.94
N THR A 33 -7.71 -1.50 12.75
CA THR A 33 -9.13 -1.83 12.78
C THR A 33 -9.67 -1.98 14.20
N ARG A 34 -8.84 -2.47 15.13
CA ARG A 34 -9.26 -2.82 16.51
C ARG A 34 -8.71 -1.89 17.58
N GLY A 35 -7.81 -0.99 17.22
CA GLY A 35 -7.19 -0.05 18.14
C GLY A 35 -8.19 0.98 18.65
N ASN A 36 -8.25 1.15 19.98
CA ASN A 36 -8.95 2.26 20.60
C ASN A 36 -8.05 3.50 20.54
N TYR A 37 -8.12 4.23 19.44
CA TYR A 37 -7.31 5.43 19.22
C TYR A 37 -7.88 6.62 20.00
N LEU A 38 -7.08 7.17 20.92
CA LEU A 38 -7.47 8.32 21.74
C LEU A 38 -7.39 9.65 20.96
N THR A 39 -6.57 9.72 19.91
CA THR A 39 -6.39 10.91 19.09
C THR A 39 -6.19 10.55 17.61
N THR A 40 -6.54 11.50 16.74
CA THR A 40 -6.28 11.42 15.29
C THR A 40 -4.78 11.30 14.98
N SER A 41 -3.89 11.90 15.79
CA SER A 41 -2.44 11.81 15.59
C SER A 41 -1.90 10.41 15.84
N THR A 42 -2.41 9.68 16.84
CA THR A 42 -2.04 8.27 17.06
C THR A 42 -2.52 7.39 15.91
N PHE A 43 -3.75 7.62 15.42
CA PHE A 43 -4.25 6.91 14.24
C PHE A 43 -3.38 7.17 13.01
N ALA A 44 -3.04 8.45 12.74
CA ALA A 44 -2.20 8.85 11.62
C ALA A 44 -0.80 8.20 11.67
N ASN A 45 -0.17 8.16 12.84
CA ASN A 45 1.11 7.49 13.01
C ASN A 45 1.03 5.99 12.66
N ASN A 46 0.00 5.29 13.13
CA ASN A 46 -0.19 3.88 12.80
C ASN A 46 -0.46 3.67 11.30
N LEU A 47 -1.20 4.58 10.66
CA LEU A 47 -1.41 4.52 9.21
C LEU A 47 -0.10 4.74 8.43
N ILE A 48 0.79 5.62 8.87
CA ILE A 48 2.13 5.78 8.28
C ILE A 48 2.93 4.47 8.36
N HIS A 49 2.86 3.77 9.49
CA HIS A 49 3.51 2.47 9.62
C HIS A 49 2.92 1.42 8.69
N LEU A 50 1.59 1.41 8.50
CA LEU A 50 0.94 0.54 7.51
C LEU A 50 1.38 0.87 6.07
N ASN A 51 1.45 2.15 5.70
CA ASN A 51 1.94 2.58 4.38
C ASN A 51 3.36 2.04 4.12
N ARG A 52 4.28 2.18 5.09
CA ARG A 52 5.66 1.67 4.97
C ARG A 52 5.73 0.15 4.87
N ALA A 53 4.87 -0.56 5.60
CA ALA A 53 4.79 -2.02 5.51
C ALA A 53 4.24 -2.50 4.16
N PHE A 54 3.35 -1.71 3.54
CA PHE A 54 2.71 -2.05 2.27
C PHE A 54 3.53 -1.64 1.03
N GLU A 55 4.43 -0.67 1.14
CA GLU A 55 5.29 -0.21 0.03
C GLU A 55 6.04 -1.35 -0.69
N PRO A 56 6.70 -2.31 0.00
CA PRO A 56 7.39 -3.43 -0.66
C PRO A 56 6.43 -4.41 -1.35
N VAL A 57 5.17 -4.49 -0.90
CA VAL A 57 4.12 -5.28 -1.54
C VAL A 57 3.70 -4.60 -2.84
N GLN A 58 3.42 -3.30 -2.79
CA GLN A 58 3.01 -2.52 -3.96
C GLN A 58 4.10 -2.53 -5.05
N ALA A 59 5.37 -2.37 -4.65
CA ALA A 59 6.50 -2.44 -5.58
C ALA A 59 6.59 -3.79 -6.31
N ARG A 60 6.32 -4.90 -5.60
CA ARG A 60 6.31 -6.25 -6.20
C ARG A 60 5.10 -6.48 -7.10
N MET A 61 3.92 -6.00 -6.72
CA MET A 61 2.72 -6.08 -7.55
C MET A 61 2.86 -5.28 -8.86
N ALA A 62 3.71 -4.25 -8.88
CA ALA A 62 4.01 -3.46 -10.08
C ALA A 62 5.00 -4.16 -11.04
N VAL A 63 5.67 -5.25 -10.62
CA VAL A 63 6.55 -6.01 -11.49
C VAL A 63 5.71 -6.74 -12.55
N PRO A 64 6.07 -6.63 -13.85
CA PRO A 64 5.34 -7.32 -14.91
C PRO A 64 5.21 -8.82 -14.66
N GLY A 65 4.03 -9.38 -14.92
CA GLY A 65 3.76 -10.82 -14.76
C GLY A 65 3.43 -11.26 -13.34
N VAL A 66 3.88 -10.58 -12.28
CA VAL A 66 3.63 -10.98 -10.90
C VAL A 66 2.14 -11.01 -10.57
N MET A 67 1.38 -9.98 -10.95
CA MET A 67 -0.07 -9.98 -10.72
C MET A 67 -0.81 -11.04 -11.53
N ALA A 68 -0.33 -11.39 -12.73
CA ALA A 68 -0.93 -12.46 -13.52
C ALA A 68 -0.73 -13.82 -12.85
N VAL A 69 0.47 -14.08 -12.32
CA VAL A 69 0.75 -15.27 -11.51
C VAL A 69 -0.09 -15.26 -10.24
N LEU A 70 -0.20 -14.12 -9.54
CA LEU A 70 -0.99 -14.01 -8.31
C LEU A 70 -2.47 -14.34 -8.55
N LEU A 71 -3.06 -13.82 -9.63
CA LEU A 71 -4.46 -14.09 -9.99
C LEU A 71 -4.68 -15.55 -10.39
N ARG A 72 -3.67 -16.22 -10.96
CA ARG A 72 -3.73 -17.63 -11.37
C ARG A 72 -3.59 -18.57 -10.17
N GLU A 73 -2.63 -18.31 -9.30
CA GLU A 73 -2.24 -19.22 -8.21
C GLU A 73 -3.00 -18.95 -6.90
N ASP A 74 -3.33 -17.69 -6.60
CA ASP A 74 -3.94 -17.30 -5.32
C ASP A 74 -4.80 -16.02 -5.47
N ILE A 75 -5.97 -16.18 -6.10
CA ILE A 75 -6.90 -15.08 -6.37
C ILE A 75 -7.39 -14.37 -5.10
N LEU A 76 -7.47 -15.08 -3.97
CA LEU A 76 -7.90 -14.51 -2.70
C LEU A 76 -6.83 -13.57 -2.15
N LEU A 77 -5.55 -13.99 -2.18
CA LEU A 77 -4.44 -13.10 -1.84
C LEU A 77 -4.41 -11.88 -2.76
N ALA A 78 -4.62 -12.05 -4.07
CA ALA A 78 -4.66 -10.93 -5.01
C ALA A 78 -5.77 -9.92 -4.68
N ALA A 79 -6.98 -10.40 -4.42
CA ALA A 79 -8.11 -9.55 -4.06
C ALA A 79 -7.85 -8.78 -2.74
N ASP A 80 -7.27 -9.45 -1.76
CA ASP A 80 -6.96 -8.89 -0.45
C ASP A 80 -5.86 -7.81 -0.51
N LEU A 81 -4.78 -8.04 -1.28
CA LEU A 81 -3.75 -7.03 -1.50
C LEU A 81 -4.31 -5.78 -2.20
N LEU A 82 -5.15 -5.96 -3.22
CA LEU A 82 -5.80 -4.85 -3.91
C LEU A 82 -6.77 -4.09 -2.99
N ALA A 83 -7.53 -4.80 -2.16
CA ALA A 83 -8.43 -4.18 -1.19
C ALA A 83 -7.65 -3.38 -0.13
N THR A 84 -6.57 -3.95 0.39
CA THR A 84 -5.68 -3.31 1.36
C THR A 84 -5.10 -2.02 0.80
N GLY A 85 -4.56 -2.05 -0.42
CA GLY A 85 -4.02 -0.85 -1.07
C GLY A 85 -5.06 0.26 -1.24
N ARG A 86 -6.30 -0.09 -1.64
CA ARG A 86 -7.39 0.88 -1.74
C ARG A 86 -7.81 1.45 -0.37
N ALA A 87 -7.86 0.62 0.66
CA ALA A 87 -8.18 1.06 2.01
C ALA A 87 -7.14 2.07 2.52
N ILE A 88 -5.84 1.80 2.32
CA ILE A 88 -4.75 2.72 2.67
C ILE A 88 -4.94 4.06 1.95
N ALA A 89 -5.18 4.04 0.63
CA ALA A 89 -5.37 5.26 -0.15
C ALA A 89 -6.57 6.09 0.35
N MET A 90 -7.71 5.45 0.62
CA MET A 90 -8.89 6.12 1.17
C MET A 90 -8.61 6.74 2.54
N MET A 91 -7.93 6.03 3.43
CA MET A 91 -7.62 6.53 4.77
C MET A 91 -6.60 7.66 4.75
N ASN A 92 -5.59 7.60 3.87
CA ASN A 92 -4.65 8.71 3.67
C ASN A 92 -5.39 9.97 3.20
N ASN A 93 -6.28 9.84 2.22
CA ASN A 93 -7.10 10.95 1.74
C ASN A 93 -8.01 11.52 2.85
N PHE A 94 -8.62 10.65 3.66
CA PHE A 94 -9.43 11.08 4.79
C PHE A 94 -8.61 11.88 5.83
N LEU A 95 -7.38 11.45 6.12
CA LEU A 95 -6.49 12.18 7.04
C LEU A 95 -6.15 13.59 6.56
N VAL A 96 -5.96 13.79 5.25
CA VAL A 96 -5.79 15.13 4.67
C VAL A 96 -6.98 16.03 5.02
N CYS A 97 -8.21 15.53 4.85
CA CYS A 97 -9.42 16.30 5.16
C CYS A 97 -9.54 16.67 6.64
N VAL A 98 -9.16 15.78 7.57
CA VAL A 98 -9.38 16.01 9.02
C VAL A 98 -8.21 16.70 9.73
N THR A 99 -7.02 16.68 9.14
CA THR A 99 -5.83 17.34 9.72
C THR A 99 -5.52 18.69 9.08
N GLY A 100 -6.14 19.02 7.94
CA GLY A 100 -5.89 20.26 7.23
C GLY A 100 -4.46 20.38 6.70
N GLN A 101 -3.75 19.26 6.51
CA GLN A 101 -2.48 19.26 5.81
C GLN A 101 -2.74 19.56 4.33
N GLU A 102 -2.79 20.85 3.99
CA GLU A 102 -2.46 21.30 2.63
C GLU A 102 -1.09 20.70 2.30
N GLU A 103 -0.97 20.01 1.16
CA GLU A 103 0.33 19.60 0.66
C GLU A 103 1.27 20.79 0.77
N ALA A 104 2.39 20.62 1.50
CA ALA A 104 3.39 21.66 1.63
C ALA A 104 4.02 21.91 0.26
N GLY A 105 3.41 22.78 -0.55
CA GLY A 105 3.79 22.97 -1.94
C GLY A 105 2.84 23.88 -2.71
N VAL A 106 2.88 25.17 -2.40
CA VAL A 106 3.00 26.33 -3.31
C VAL A 106 2.34 27.54 -2.63
N PRO A 107 3.08 28.62 -2.33
CA PRO A 107 2.47 29.84 -1.80
C PRO A 107 1.55 30.45 -2.86
N ALA A 108 0.25 30.49 -2.56
CA ALA A 108 -0.74 31.27 -3.30
C ALA A 108 -0.47 32.77 -3.09
N GLY A 109 0.55 33.29 -3.78
CA GLY A 109 1.09 34.62 -3.53
C GLY A 109 1.76 35.27 -4.73
N ALA A 110 1.38 34.90 -5.96
CA ALA A 110 1.66 35.72 -7.14
C ALA A 110 0.32 36.14 -7.77
N LYS A 111 -0.42 36.98 -7.04
CA LYS A 111 -1.52 37.74 -7.65
C LYS A 111 -0.90 38.81 -8.53
N ASN A 112 -1.22 38.73 -9.82
CA ASN A 112 -1.06 39.75 -10.84
C ASN A 112 -1.06 41.18 -10.27
N LYS A 113 -0.05 41.95 -10.63
CA LYS A 113 -0.20 43.38 -10.89
C LYS A 113 0.29 43.64 -12.30
N LEU A 114 -0.58 44.36 -13.02
CA LEU A 114 -0.44 44.94 -14.35
C LEU A 114 0.96 45.46 -14.66
#